data_AF-A0A7Z9YYG0-F1
#
_entry.id   AF-A0A7Z9YYG0-F1
#
_cell.length_a   1.000
_cell.length_b   1.000
_cell.length_c   1.000
_cell.angle_alpha   90.00
_cell.angle_beta   90.00
_cell.angle_gamma   90.00
#
_symmetry.space_group_name_H-M   'P 1'
#
loop_
_entity.id
_entity.type
_entity.pdbx_description
1 polymer ?
#
loop_
_entity_poly.entity_id
_entity_poly.type
_entity_poly.pdbx_seq_one_letter_code
_entity_poly.pdbx_strand_id
1 'polypeptide(L)'
;MFTKAHVAGAILLTGTLLLAGGCGYKTGPVPPDTIVPKAIEDLRYSVSEKGVTLSWSFPTETIRGTDLTDISTFDVYRAVVPLKDYCPSCPIPFSEAVKVPGGEVDPEGKRQAVYETALLRSGHKYFFKVNARTSWWAASADSNIVSFVWHIPTKAPEGVTAKGADSSAVVSWQPVTKLMDGQDITYPLLYQVQRSKDNAAFSNIGNPTGETRFVDRALKNGETYYYKIQSILMVDGNDVSGGLSGSVSVTAVDQTPPAPPTGITVVETAGGIKIFWDKSREPDVKGYRVYRRSASANKAKQIGDVSAVYSIFEDTDVSKDGSYYYSVTAYDKMNPPNESTKSREAGVRH
;
A
#
# COMPACT_ATOMS: atom_id res chain seq x y z
N MET A 1 0.30 -51.89 -85.73
CA MET A 1 1.27 -51.09 -86.51
C MET A 1 2.40 -50.73 -85.55
N PHE A 2 3.50 -51.48 -85.58
CA PHE A 2 4.74 -51.18 -86.34
C PHE A 2 5.34 -49.84 -85.86
N THR A 3 6.57 -49.73 -85.36
CA THR A 3 7.81 -50.52 -85.59
C THR A 3 8.84 -50.07 -84.52
N LYS A 4 9.58 -50.99 -83.86
CA LYS A 4 11.04 -51.26 -83.97
C LYS A 4 11.93 -50.00 -84.10
N ALA A 5 13.08 -49.84 -83.42
CA ALA A 5 14.14 -50.83 -83.21
C ALA A 5 15.19 -50.41 -82.14
N HIS A 6 15.87 -51.44 -81.61
CA HIS A 6 17.27 -51.64 -81.15
C HIS A 6 18.19 -50.41 -80.92
N VAL A 7 19.12 -50.42 -79.95
CA VAL A 7 20.34 -51.26 -79.89
C VAL A 7 20.97 -51.25 -78.48
N ALA A 8 21.68 -52.33 -78.20
CA ALA A 8 22.46 -52.70 -77.01
C ALA A 8 23.58 -51.72 -76.60
N GLY A 9 23.99 -51.83 -75.33
CA GLY A 9 25.20 -51.21 -74.80
C GLY A 9 25.39 -51.50 -73.31
N ALA A 10 25.92 -52.67 -72.98
CA ALA A 10 26.38 -53.01 -71.65
C ALA A 10 27.69 -52.28 -71.35
N ILE A 11 27.71 -51.42 -70.33
CA ILE A 11 28.95 -50.96 -69.68
C ILE A 11 28.72 -50.97 -68.17
N LEU A 12 29.50 -51.81 -67.48
CA LEU A 12 29.67 -51.82 -66.04
C LEU A 12 30.09 -50.42 -65.55
N LEU A 13 29.31 -49.82 -64.68
CA LEU A 13 29.76 -48.74 -63.81
C LEU A 13 29.69 -49.22 -62.36
N THR A 14 30.88 -49.61 -61.92
CA THR A 14 31.32 -49.89 -60.56
C THR A 14 30.65 -49.00 -59.53
N GLY A 15 30.09 -49.62 -58.50
CA GLY A 15 29.51 -48.96 -57.35
C GLY A 15 30.56 -48.18 -56.56
N THR A 16 30.21 -46.94 -56.24
CA THR A 16 30.86 -46.16 -55.20
C THR A 16 29.78 -45.74 -54.21
N LEU A 17 29.40 -46.68 -53.34
CA LEU A 17 28.56 -46.40 -52.18
C LEU A 17 29.44 -45.69 -51.14
N LEU A 18 29.54 -44.36 -51.25
CA LEU A 18 30.13 -43.51 -50.21
C LEU A 18 29.19 -43.53 -49.00
N LEU A 19 29.33 -44.55 -48.16
CA LEU A 19 28.85 -44.55 -46.79
C LEU A 19 29.61 -43.44 -46.06
N ALA A 20 28.99 -42.27 -45.94
CA ALA A 20 29.38 -41.29 -44.94
C ALA A 20 29.17 -41.94 -43.57
N GLY A 21 30.21 -42.59 -43.06
CA GLY A 21 30.33 -42.98 -41.66
C GLY A 21 30.43 -41.73 -40.81
N GLY A 22 29.31 -41.04 -40.62
CA GLY A 22 29.19 -40.05 -39.55
C GLY A 22 29.32 -40.80 -38.24
N CYS A 23 30.48 -40.70 -37.59
CA CYS A 23 30.65 -41.07 -36.19
C CYS A 23 29.77 -40.14 -35.35
N GLY A 24 28.49 -40.45 -35.24
CA GLY A 24 27.64 -39.92 -34.18
C GLY A 24 28.20 -40.46 -32.87
N TYR A 25 29.05 -39.67 -32.21
CA TYR A 25 29.52 -39.97 -30.86
C TYR A 25 28.30 -39.94 -29.94
N LYS A 26 27.74 -41.12 -29.66
CA LYS A 26 26.72 -41.28 -28.64
C LYS A 26 27.43 -41.06 -27.31
N THR A 27 27.40 -39.83 -26.81
CA THR A 27 27.76 -39.57 -25.42
C THR A 27 26.91 -40.45 -24.52
N GLY A 28 27.49 -40.92 -23.42
CA GLY A 28 26.76 -41.76 -22.46
C GLY A 28 25.49 -41.03 -21.98
N PRO A 29 24.44 -41.78 -21.59
CA PRO A 29 23.23 -41.17 -21.05
C PRO A 29 23.59 -40.23 -19.89
N VAL A 30 23.23 -38.95 -20.03
CA VAL A 30 23.40 -37.96 -18.96
C VAL A 30 22.54 -38.40 -17.77
N PRO A 31 23.13 -38.61 -16.58
CA PRO A 31 22.36 -39.00 -15.41
C PRO A 31 21.23 -37.99 -15.17
N PRO A 32 20.00 -38.44 -14.91
CA PRO A 32 18.87 -37.53 -14.84
C PRO A 32 19.05 -36.35 -13.88
N ASP A 33 19.73 -36.60 -12.77
CA ASP A 33 19.97 -35.65 -11.70
C ASP A 33 20.86 -34.45 -12.07
N THR A 34 21.64 -34.51 -13.16
CA THR A 34 22.58 -33.43 -13.53
C THR A 34 21.94 -32.32 -14.36
N ILE A 35 20.67 -32.47 -14.74
CA ILE A 35 19.94 -31.45 -15.52
C ILE A 35 18.57 -31.11 -14.93
N VAL A 36 18.16 -31.77 -13.84
CA VAL A 36 16.88 -31.51 -13.18
C VAL A 36 17.01 -30.24 -12.32
N PRO A 37 16.20 -29.20 -12.56
CA PRO A 37 16.24 -27.98 -11.75
C PRO A 37 15.83 -28.21 -10.30
N LYS A 38 16.35 -27.35 -9.41
CA LYS A 38 15.76 -27.20 -8.08
C LYS A 38 14.29 -26.77 -8.17
N ALA A 39 13.51 -27.17 -7.18
CA ALA A 39 12.13 -26.75 -7.06
C ALA A 39 12.03 -25.23 -6.87
N ILE A 40 10.96 -24.66 -7.40
CA ILE A 40 10.60 -23.27 -7.17
C ILE A 40 9.99 -23.17 -5.76
N GLU A 41 10.56 -22.37 -4.87
CA GLU A 41 10.06 -22.25 -3.49
C GLU A 41 9.29 -20.95 -3.26
N ASP A 42 9.28 -20.07 -4.25
CA ASP A 42 8.83 -18.70 -4.13
C ASP A 42 7.64 -18.36 -5.02
N LEU A 43 6.82 -19.35 -5.40
CA LEU A 43 5.59 -19.10 -6.16
C LEU A 43 4.66 -18.20 -5.35
N ARG A 44 4.22 -17.11 -5.98
CA ARG A 44 3.31 -16.09 -5.40
C ARG A 44 2.19 -15.78 -6.37
N TYR A 45 1.16 -15.10 -5.87
CA TYR A 45 0.05 -14.63 -6.69
C TYR A 45 -0.39 -13.22 -6.28
N SER A 46 -1.01 -12.53 -7.23
CA SER A 46 -1.74 -11.29 -7.02
C SER A 46 -3.08 -11.38 -7.72
N VAL A 47 -4.16 -11.07 -7.00
CA VAL A 47 -5.53 -11.10 -7.51
C VAL A 47 -5.95 -9.68 -7.86
N SER A 48 -6.56 -9.51 -9.03
CA SER A 48 -7.15 -8.26 -9.48
C SER A 48 -8.50 -8.52 -10.13
N GLU A 49 -9.22 -7.45 -10.49
CA GLU A 49 -10.44 -7.52 -11.29
C GLU A 49 -10.29 -8.28 -12.63
N LYS A 50 -9.07 -8.39 -13.16
CA LYS A 50 -8.78 -9.06 -14.43
C LYS A 50 -8.53 -10.57 -14.30
N GLY A 51 -8.34 -11.07 -13.08
CA GLY A 51 -7.99 -12.47 -12.81
C GLY A 51 -6.84 -12.58 -11.81
N VAL A 52 -5.98 -13.56 -12.01
CA VAL A 52 -4.79 -13.78 -11.18
C VAL A 52 -3.52 -13.71 -12.02
N THR A 53 -2.52 -13.03 -11.45
CA THR A 53 -1.14 -13.07 -11.93
C THR A 53 -0.32 -13.91 -10.96
N LEU A 54 0.32 -14.95 -11.46
CA LEU A 54 1.31 -15.76 -10.74
C LEU A 54 2.70 -15.27 -11.09
N SER A 55 3.62 -15.29 -10.12
CA SER A 55 5.03 -15.00 -10.35
C SER A 55 5.94 -15.88 -9.51
N TRP A 56 7.12 -16.18 -10.06
CA TRP A 56 8.15 -17.00 -9.40
C TRP A 56 9.53 -16.71 -9.99
N SER A 57 10.58 -17.09 -9.28
CA SER A 57 11.97 -16.94 -9.75
C SER A 57 12.39 -18.09 -10.66
N PHE A 58 13.30 -17.83 -11.60
CA PHE A 58 13.93 -18.88 -12.40
C PHE A 58 14.91 -19.69 -11.52
N PRO A 59 14.82 -21.03 -11.49
CA PRO A 59 15.83 -21.84 -10.84
C PRO A 59 17.19 -21.64 -11.51
N THR A 60 18.22 -21.34 -10.73
CA THR A 60 19.58 -21.11 -11.23
C THR A 60 20.46 -22.36 -11.19
N GLU A 61 20.04 -23.38 -10.45
CA GLU A 61 20.83 -24.58 -10.20
C GLU A 61 19.99 -25.85 -10.34
N THR A 62 20.68 -26.95 -10.61
CA THR A 62 20.13 -28.30 -10.55
C THR A 62 20.00 -28.80 -9.11
N ILE A 63 19.34 -29.93 -8.92
CA ILE A 63 19.25 -30.61 -7.62
C ILE A 63 20.64 -31.04 -7.07
N ARG A 64 21.68 -31.08 -7.91
CA ARG A 64 23.07 -31.35 -7.51
C ARG A 64 23.89 -30.07 -7.27
N GLY A 65 23.29 -28.89 -7.44
CA GLY A 65 23.95 -27.59 -7.27
C GLY A 65 24.82 -27.16 -8.45
N THR A 66 24.61 -27.73 -9.64
CA THR A 66 25.28 -27.26 -10.86
C THR A 66 24.46 -26.17 -11.52
N ASP A 67 25.12 -25.16 -12.08
CA ASP A 67 24.46 -24.04 -12.76
C ASP A 67 23.59 -24.51 -13.94
N LEU A 68 22.44 -23.87 -14.07
CA LEU A 68 21.54 -24.01 -15.21
C LEU A 68 21.74 -22.83 -16.16
N THR A 69 21.75 -23.13 -17.46
CA THR A 69 21.86 -22.10 -18.51
C THR A 69 20.51 -21.77 -19.13
N ASP A 70 19.57 -22.71 -19.13
CA ASP A 70 18.27 -22.55 -19.79
C ASP A 70 17.19 -23.38 -19.11
N ILE A 71 15.97 -22.84 -19.08
CA ILE A 71 14.75 -23.56 -18.75
C ILE A 71 13.92 -23.67 -20.03
N SER A 72 13.57 -24.87 -20.47
CA SER A 72 12.73 -25.05 -21.65
C SER A 72 11.29 -24.57 -21.42
N THR A 73 10.67 -25.01 -20.32
CA THR A 73 9.26 -24.71 -20.00
C THR A 73 9.04 -24.73 -18.50
N PHE A 74 8.01 -24.01 -18.07
CA PHE A 74 7.37 -24.18 -16.78
C PHE A 74 6.01 -24.84 -16.99
N ASP A 75 5.74 -25.95 -16.29
CA ASP A 75 4.42 -26.55 -16.30
C ASP A 75 3.62 -25.96 -15.13
N VAL A 76 2.59 -25.17 -15.45
CA VAL A 76 1.69 -24.54 -14.48
C VAL A 76 0.46 -25.41 -14.29
N TYR A 77 0.33 -26.01 -13.11
CA TYR A 77 -0.81 -26.83 -12.74
C TYR A 77 -1.87 -25.98 -12.06
N ARG A 78 -3.14 -26.28 -12.34
CA ARG A 78 -4.29 -25.61 -11.74
C ARG A 78 -5.28 -26.64 -11.21
N ALA A 79 -5.76 -26.46 -9.99
CA ALA A 79 -6.96 -27.13 -9.50
C ALA A 79 -8.05 -26.10 -9.22
N VAL A 80 -9.31 -26.46 -9.48
CA VAL A 80 -10.48 -25.60 -9.27
C VAL A 80 -11.49 -26.39 -8.46
N VAL A 81 -11.76 -25.97 -7.23
CA VAL A 81 -12.66 -26.66 -6.31
C VAL A 81 -13.81 -25.72 -5.94
N PRO A 82 -15.09 -26.07 -6.15
CA PRO A 82 -16.20 -25.28 -5.63
C PRO A 82 -16.06 -25.09 -4.12
N LEU A 83 -16.23 -23.87 -3.61
CA LEU A 83 -15.94 -23.55 -2.21
C LEU A 83 -16.79 -24.38 -1.25
N LYS A 84 -18.04 -24.63 -1.60
CA LYS A 84 -18.99 -25.51 -0.88
C LYS A 84 -18.53 -26.97 -0.75
N ASP A 85 -17.68 -27.44 -1.68
CA ASP A 85 -17.21 -28.82 -1.74
C ASP A 85 -15.77 -28.94 -1.20
N TYR A 86 -15.18 -27.83 -0.73
CA TYR A 86 -13.80 -27.80 -0.26
C TYR A 86 -13.65 -28.43 1.14
N CYS A 87 -12.69 -29.35 1.25
CA CYS A 87 -12.24 -29.95 2.51
C CYS A 87 -10.72 -29.83 2.64
N PRO A 88 -10.17 -29.39 3.79
CA PRO A 88 -8.72 -29.19 3.96
C PRO A 88 -7.87 -30.45 3.81
N SER A 89 -8.41 -31.62 4.11
CA SER A 89 -7.71 -32.92 4.06
C SER A 89 -7.87 -33.68 2.75
N CYS A 90 -8.68 -33.17 1.82
CA CYS A 90 -8.97 -33.86 0.57
C CYS A 90 -7.83 -33.68 -0.45
N PRO A 91 -7.55 -34.70 -1.30
CA PRO A 91 -6.60 -34.56 -2.38
C PRO A 91 -6.99 -33.42 -3.33
N ILE A 92 -6.02 -32.59 -3.70
CA ILE A 92 -6.26 -31.46 -4.61
C ILE A 92 -6.25 -31.98 -6.06
N PRO A 93 -7.35 -31.84 -6.82
CA PRO A 93 -7.47 -32.42 -8.16
C PRO A 93 -6.84 -31.48 -9.21
N PHE A 94 -5.52 -31.47 -9.32
CA PHE A 94 -4.83 -30.71 -10.35
C PHE A 94 -5.16 -31.23 -11.75
N SER A 95 -5.52 -30.33 -12.68
CA SER A 95 -5.69 -30.65 -14.09
C SER A 95 -4.34 -30.78 -14.80
N GLU A 96 -4.38 -31.16 -16.08
CA GLU A 96 -3.21 -31.05 -16.95
C GLU A 96 -2.62 -29.64 -16.92
N ALA A 97 -1.29 -29.58 -16.98
CA ALA A 97 -0.56 -28.34 -16.87
C ALA A 97 -0.57 -27.54 -18.16
N VAL A 98 -0.63 -26.22 -18.02
CA VAL A 98 -0.34 -25.28 -19.11
C VAL A 98 1.17 -25.10 -19.20
N LYS A 99 1.73 -25.24 -20.40
CA LYS A 99 3.15 -25.03 -20.66
C LYS A 99 3.42 -23.55 -20.89
N VAL A 100 4.18 -22.93 -20.01
CA VAL A 100 4.70 -21.57 -20.17
C VAL A 100 6.14 -21.68 -20.70
N PRO A 101 6.49 -21.00 -21.80
CA PRO A 101 7.86 -20.99 -22.30
C PRO A 101 8.83 -20.47 -21.24
N GLY A 102 9.98 -21.13 -21.09
CA GLY A 102 11.07 -20.64 -20.26
C GLY A 102 12.02 -19.73 -21.05
N GLY A 103 13.31 -19.96 -20.87
CA GLY A 103 14.41 -19.32 -21.57
C GLY A 103 15.67 -19.27 -20.70
N GLU A 104 16.63 -18.47 -21.17
CA GLU A 104 17.95 -18.36 -20.55
C GLU A 104 17.89 -17.98 -19.06
N VAL A 105 18.66 -18.70 -18.26
CA VAL A 105 18.74 -18.45 -16.83
C VAL A 105 19.71 -17.30 -16.58
N ASP A 106 19.27 -16.30 -15.83
CA ASP A 106 20.14 -15.23 -15.32
C ASP A 106 20.94 -15.78 -14.12
N PRO A 107 22.29 -15.84 -14.20
CA PRO A 107 23.12 -16.33 -13.11
C PRO A 107 23.00 -15.49 -11.83
N GLU A 108 22.60 -14.21 -11.92
CA GLU A 108 22.34 -13.37 -10.75
C GLU A 108 21.01 -13.69 -10.06
N GLY A 109 20.19 -14.57 -10.65
CA GLY A 109 18.92 -15.02 -10.09
C GLY A 109 17.83 -13.94 -10.02
N LYS A 110 17.96 -12.86 -10.79
CA LYS A 110 16.99 -11.75 -10.76
C LYS A 110 15.81 -11.97 -11.71
N ARG A 111 15.93 -12.90 -12.65
CA ARG A 111 14.89 -13.18 -13.64
C ARG A 111 13.68 -13.87 -12.99
N GLN A 112 12.50 -13.32 -13.26
CA GLN A 112 11.21 -13.87 -12.85
C GLN A 112 10.38 -14.33 -14.04
N ALA A 113 9.58 -15.36 -13.82
CA ALA A 113 8.52 -15.78 -14.72
C ALA A 113 7.17 -15.24 -14.22
N VAL A 114 6.27 -14.97 -15.16
CA VAL A 114 4.93 -14.47 -14.89
C VAL A 114 3.92 -15.27 -15.71
N TYR A 115 2.81 -15.63 -15.09
CA TYR A 115 1.67 -16.27 -15.76
C TYR A 115 0.37 -15.61 -15.35
N GLU A 116 -0.41 -15.16 -16.33
CA GLU A 116 -1.70 -14.51 -16.11
C GLU A 116 -2.84 -15.41 -16.59
N THR A 117 -3.89 -15.50 -15.78
CA THR A 117 -5.11 -16.21 -16.17
C THR A 117 -6.36 -15.47 -15.69
N ALA A 118 -7.36 -15.44 -16.58
CA ALA A 118 -8.63 -14.75 -16.39
C ALA A 118 -9.79 -15.76 -16.36
N LEU A 119 -11.04 -15.25 -16.35
CA LEU A 119 -12.27 -16.06 -16.40
C LEU A 119 -12.40 -17.06 -15.24
N LEU A 120 -12.01 -16.60 -14.05
CA LEU A 120 -12.15 -17.38 -12.83
C LEU A 120 -13.63 -17.46 -12.41
N ARG A 121 -14.05 -18.63 -11.94
CA ARG A 121 -15.42 -18.91 -11.54
C ARG A 121 -15.65 -18.44 -10.12
N SER A 122 -16.66 -17.60 -9.92
CA SER A 122 -17.05 -17.13 -8.59
C SER A 122 -17.39 -18.30 -7.66
N GLY A 123 -17.09 -18.18 -6.37
CA GLY A 123 -17.39 -19.20 -5.36
C GLY A 123 -16.53 -20.46 -5.49
N HIS A 124 -15.31 -20.34 -6.04
CA HIS A 124 -14.37 -21.45 -6.16
C HIS A 124 -13.04 -21.11 -5.49
N LYS A 125 -12.40 -22.13 -4.93
CA LYS A 125 -11.02 -22.08 -4.46
C LYS A 125 -10.09 -22.63 -5.53
N TYR A 126 -9.07 -21.84 -5.86
CA TYR A 126 -8.05 -22.15 -6.83
C TYR A 126 -6.78 -22.59 -6.13
N PHE A 127 -6.10 -23.57 -6.70
CA PHE A 127 -4.76 -24.00 -6.28
C PHE A 127 -3.83 -23.99 -7.48
N PHE A 128 -2.62 -23.49 -7.28
CA PHE A 128 -1.58 -23.50 -8.30
C PHE A 128 -0.28 -24.04 -7.73
N LYS A 129 0.44 -24.77 -8.57
CA LYS A 129 1.83 -25.17 -8.39
C LYS A 129 2.52 -25.17 -9.74
N VAL A 130 3.84 -25.01 -9.72
CA VAL A 130 4.67 -24.94 -10.91
C VAL A 130 5.82 -25.91 -10.77
N ASN A 131 6.23 -26.56 -11.86
CA ASN A 131 7.55 -27.17 -11.95
C ASN A 131 8.32 -26.57 -13.15
N ALA A 132 9.64 -26.61 -13.07
CA ALA A 132 10.53 -26.14 -14.12
C ALA A 132 11.13 -27.33 -14.88
N ARG A 133 11.27 -27.21 -16.21
CA ARG A 133 11.79 -28.27 -17.06
C ARG A 133 12.94 -27.78 -17.91
N THR A 134 14.04 -28.51 -17.91
CA THR A 134 15.14 -28.32 -18.89
C THR A 134 14.91 -29.16 -20.14
N SER A 135 14.12 -30.23 -20.06
CA SER A 135 13.76 -31.07 -21.19
C SER A 135 12.47 -31.85 -20.95
N TRP A 136 12.03 -32.61 -21.96
CA TRP A 136 10.81 -33.43 -21.91
C TRP A 136 10.82 -34.53 -20.83
N TRP A 137 11.96 -34.92 -20.28
CA TRP A 137 12.06 -35.91 -19.20
C TRP A 137 12.65 -35.36 -17.89
N ALA A 138 13.25 -34.17 -17.92
CA ALA A 138 13.86 -33.54 -16.75
C ALA A 138 12.98 -32.39 -16.22
N ALA A 139 12.18 -32.69 -15.20
CA ALA A 139 11.34 -31.75 -14.49
C ALA A 139 11.75 -31.67 -13.02
N SER A 140 11.70 -30.47 -12.44
CA SER A 140 11.88 -30.26 -11.01
C SER A 140 10.77 -30.95 -10.20
N ALA A 141 10.97 -31.06 -8.89
CA ALA A 141 9.85 -31.27 -7.98
C ALA A 141 8.86 -30.10 -8.06
N ASP A 142 7.64 -30.33 -7.55
CA ASP A 142 6.60 -29.31 -7.46
C ASP A 142 7.05 -28.12 -6.60
N SER A 143 6.58 -26.92 -6.95
CA SER A 143 6.73 -25.74 -6.10
C SER A 143 5.92 -25.82 -4.81
N ASN A 144 6.10 -24.83 -3.94
CA ASN A 144 5.08 -24.49 -2.95
C ASN A 144 3.71 -24.29 -3.64
N ILE A 145 2.63 -24.70 -2.99
CA ILE A 145 1.27 -24.50 -3.50
C ILE A 145 0.76 -23.16 -3.02
N VAL A 146 0.25 -22.35 -3.95
CA VAL A 146 -0.54 -21.15 -3.61
C VAL A 146 -2.01 -21.43 -3.82
N SER A 147 -2.86 -20.82 -2.98
CA SER A 147 -4.30 -20.97 -3.10
C SER A 147 -5.04 -19.71 -2.72
N PHE A 148 -6.16 -19.46 -3.37
CA PHE A 148 -7.03 -18.32 -3.07
C PHE A 148 -8.49 -18.64 -3.44
N VAL A 149 -9.42 -17.98 -2.76
CA VAL A 149 -10.83 -17.99 -3.15
C VAL A 149 -11.03 -16.89 -4.18
N TRP A 150 -11.71 -17.24 -5.28
CA TRP A 150 -12.18 -16.26 -6.24
C TRP A 150 -13.68 -16.05 -6.07
N HIS A 151 -14.05 -14.80 -5.87
CA HIS A 151 -15.41 -14.29 -5.99
C HIS A 151 -15.35 -13.03 -6.85
N ILE A 152 -16.48 -12.62 -7.43
CA ILE A 152 -16.59 -11.34 -8.12
C ILE A 152 -16.20 -10.23 -7.12
N PRO A 153 -15.16 -9.42 -7.39
CA PRO A 153 -14.74 -8.36 -6.48
C PRO A 153 -15.80 -7.28 -6.33
N THR A 154 -15.73 -6.53 -5.23
CA THR A 154 -16.57 -5.34 -5.00
C THR A 154 -16.09 -4.16 -5.83
N LYS A 155 -16.98 -3.19 -6.09
CA LYS A 155 -16.56 -1.90 -6.64
C LYS A 155 -15.60 -1.17 -5.69
N ALA A 156 -14.84 -0.22 -6.23
CA ALA A 156 -13.98 0.63 -5.41
C ALA A 156 -14.82 1.53 -4.49
N PRO A 157 -14.37 1.80 -3.25
CA PRO A 157 -14.96 2.82 -2.40
C PRO A 157 -14.93 4.19 -3.07
N GLU A 158 -16.08 4.86 -3.10
CA GLU A 158 -16.27 6.20 -3.65
C GLU A 158 -16.44 7.24 -2.55
N GLY A 159 -16.40 8.53 -2.92
CA GLY A 159 -16.60 9.63 -1.98
C GLY A 159 -15.54 9.69 -0.87
N VAL A 160 -14.32 9.21 -1.14
CA VAL A 160 -13.23 9.23 -0.16
C VAL A 160 -12.82 10.66 0.12
N THR A 161 -12.82 11.02 1.40
CA THR A 161 -12.46 12.34 1.91
C THR A 161 -11.51 12.19 3.08
N ALA A 162 -10.61 13.16 3.25
CA ALA A 162 -9.68 13.22 4.38
C ALA A 162 -9.68 14.63 4.98
N LYS A 163 -9.73 14.72 6.31
CA LYS A 163 -9.70 15.98 7.07
C LYS A 163 -8.58 15.92 8.10
N GLY A 164 -7.69 16.91 8.07
CA GLY A 164 -6.57 17.01 8.99
C GLY A 164 -7.00 17.60 10.33
N ALA A 165 -6.38 17.11 11.39
CA ALA A 165 -6.45 17.64 12.73
C ALA A 165 -5.03 17.57 13.35
N ASP A 166 -4.90 17.99 14.61
CA ASP A 166 -3.60 17.96 15.28
C ASP A 166 -3.04 16.52 15.31
N SER A 167 -1.90 16.35 14.65
CA SER A 167 -1.15 15.11 14.52
C SER A 167 -2.00 13.92 14.05
N SER A 168 -3.11 14.19 13.36
CA SER A 168 -4.10 13.18 13.00
C SER A 168 -4.88 13.54 11.74
N ALA A 169 -5.52 12.54 11.14
CA ALA A 169 -6.47 12.73 10.06
C ALA A 169 -7.67 11.80 10.21
N VAL A 170 -8.81 12.33 9.80
CA VAL A 170 -10.07 11.60 9.68
C VAL A 170 -10.29 11.28 8.21
N VAL A 171 -10.31 10.00 7.88
CA VAL A 171 -10.59 9.51 6.53
C VAL A 171 -11.97 8.88 6.53
N SER A 172 -12.81 9.21 5.55
CA SER A 172 -14.17 8.69 5.43
C SER A 172 -14.54 8.45 3.98
N TRP A 173 -15.40 7.46 3.72
CA TRP A 173 -15.83 7.05 2.39
C TRP A 173 -17.30 6.63 2.40
N GLN A 174 -17.89 6.45 1.21
CA GLN A 174 -19.24 5.90 1.07
C GLN A 174 -19.20 4.36 1.18
N PRO A 175 -20.23 3.73 1.77
CA PRO A 175 -20.31 2.27 1.81
C PRO A 175 -20.42 1.72 0.39
N VAL A 176 -19.61 0.71 0.09
CA VAL A 176 -19.74 -0.05 -1.16
C VAL A 176 -20.89 -1.04 -1.00
N THR A 177 -21.83 -1.02 -1.95
CA THR A 177 -23.04 -1.86 -1.91
C THR A 177 -23.11 -2.86 -3.06
N LYS A 178 -22.24 -2.71 -4.07
CA LYS A 178 -22.28 -3.47 -5.31
C LYS A 178 -20.98 -4.20 -5.61
N LEU A 179 -21.13 -5.39 -6.19
CA LEU A 179 -20.08 -6.11 -6.91
C LEU A 179 -19.75 -5.41 -8.23
N MET A 180 -18.59 -5.72 -8.82
CA MET A 180 -18.16 -5.16 -10.10
C MET A 180 -19.13 -5.44 -11.24
N ASP A 181 -19.84 -6.57 -11.20
CA ASP A 181 -20.87 -6.95 -12.17
C ASP A 181 -22.24 -6.28 -11.91
N GLY A 182 -22.35 -5.44 -10.87
CA GLY A 182 -23.55 -4.69 -10.52
C GLY A 182 -24.53 -5.40 -9.59
N GLN A 183 -24.26 -6.64 -9.19
CA GLN A 183 -25.06 -7.35 -8.18
C GLN A 183 -24.88 -6.73 -6.78
N ASP A 184 -25.88 -6.91 -5.92
CA ASP A 184 -25.79 -6.51 -4.51
C ASP A 184 -24.82 -7.39 -3.73
N ILE A 185 -24.12 -6.78 -2.78
CA ILE A 185 -23.24 -7.49 -1.85
C ILE A 185 -24.08 -8.26 -0.84
N THR A 186 -23.86 -9.58 -0.76
CA THR A 186 -24.52 -10.49 0.19
C THR A 186 -23.60 -10.99 1.30
N TYR A 187 -22.29 -10.73 1.20
CA TYR A 187 -21.28 -11.13 2.18
C TYR A 187 -20.85 -9.95 3.05
N PRO A 188 -20.31 -10.20 4.26
CA PRO A 188 -19.73 -9.14 5.06
C PRO A 188 -18.61 -8.41 4.32
N LEU A 189 -18.53 -7.11 4.53
CA LEU A 189 -17.59 -6.22 3.86
C LEU A 189 -16.74 -5.48 4.90
N LEU A 190 -15.43 -5.52 4.70
CA LEU A 190 -14.45 -4.76 5.46
C LEU A 190 -13.69 -3.78 4.56
N TYR A 191 -12.99 -2.85 5.17
CA TYR A 191 -12.16 -1.85 4.50
C TYR A 191 -10.78 -1.81 5.12
N GLN A 192 -9.74 -1.96 4.29
CA GLN A 192 -8.36 -1.72 4.67
C GLN A 192 -7.96 -0.31 4.22
N VAL A 193 -7.53 0.51 5.18
CA VAL A 193 -6.97 1.82 4.89
C VAL A 193 -5.48 1.68 4.59
N GLN A 194 -5.03 2.35 3.55
CA GLN A 194 -3.64 2.42 3.13
C GLN A 194 -3.17 3.88 3.16
N ARG A 195 -1.92 4.09 3.56
CA ARG A 195 -1.30 5.43 3.65
C ARG A 195 0.03 5.48 2.92
N SER A 196 0.30 6.62 2.31
CA SER A 196 1.56 6.95 1.64
C SER A 196 1.99 8.38 1.96
N LYS A 197 3.30 8.67 1.88
CA LYS A 197 3.85 10.04 1.93
C LYS A 197 4.20 10.60 0.55
N ASP A 198 4.41 9.73 -0.43
CA ASP A 198 4.86 10.08 -1.78
C ASP A 198 3.78 9.83 -2.85
N ASN A 199 2.61 9.36 -2.43
CA ASN A 199 1.50 8.93 -3.31
C ASN A 199 1.86 7.77 -4.25
N ALA A 200 2.96 7.07 -4.00
CA ALA A 200 3.43 5.94 -4.80
C ALA A 200 3.45 4.66 -3.97
N ALA A 201 4.21 4.66 -2.87
CA ALA A 201 4.31 3.52 -1.97
C ALA A 201 3.27 3.61 -0.85
N PHE A 202 2.25 2.76 -0.92
CA PHE A 202 1.17 2.66 0.07
C PHE A 202 1.39 1.48 1.01
N SER A 203 1.21 1.71 2.30
CA SER A 203 1.23 0.68 3.34
C SER A 203 -0.10 0.62 4.07
N ASN A 204 -0.55 -0.59 4.42
CA ASN A 204 -1.72 -0.78 5.26
C ASN A 204 -1.52 -0.12 6.62
N ILE A 205 -2.55 0.58 7.11
CA ILE A 205 -2.58 1.14 8.46
C ILE A 205 -3.83 0.65 9.20
N GLY A 206 -3.64 0.21 10.44
CA GLY A 206 -4.69 -0.43 11.22
C GLY A 206 -5.17 -1.76 10.63
N ASN A 207 -6.07 -2.43 11.37
CA ASN A 207 -6.74 -3.63 10.90
C ASN A 207 -7.93 -3.27 10.00
N PRO A 208 -8.37 -4.17 9.10
CA PRO A 208 -9.60 -3.99 8.35
C PRO A 208 -10.80 -3.70 9.27
N THR A 209 -11.65 -2.75 8.86
CA THR A 209 -12.81 -2.30 9.64
C THR A 209 -14.11 -2.43 8.85
N GLY A 210 -15.23 -2.71 9.53
CA GLY A 210 -16.57 -2.64 8.93
C GLY A 210 -17.14 -1.22 8.89
N GLU A 211 -16.45 -0.25 9.49
CA GLU A 211 -16.86 1.15 9.49
C GLU A 211 -16.48 1.84 8.17
N THR A 212 -17.19 2.91 7.81
CA THR A 212 -16.87 3.75 6.64
C THR A 212 -16.03 4.97 6.99
N ARG A 213 -15.30 4.88 8.11
CA ARG A 213 -14.51 5.95 8.70
C ARG A 213 -13.32 5.38 9.45
N PHE A 214 -12.18 6.08 9.38
CA PHE A 214 -10.95 5.74 10.08
C PHE A 214 -10.28 6.99 10.66
N VAL A 215 -9.62 6.87 11.82
CA VAL A 215 -8.81 7.93 12.42
C VAL A 215 -7.34 7.50 12.39
N ASP A 216 -6.53 8.16 11.56
CA ASP A 216 -5.07 8.07 11.67
C ASP A 216 -4.60 9.06 12.74
N ARG A 217 -3.87 8.58 13.76
CA ARG A 217 -3.35 9.39 14.88
C ARG A 217 -1.83 9.49 14.89
N ALA A 218 -1.16 8.99 13.85
CA ALA A 218 0.29 8.90 13.79
C ALA A 218 0.84 9.82 12.70
N LEU A 219 0.33 11.07 12.65
CA LEU A 219 0.76 12.08 11.69
C LEU A 219 1.65 13.12 12.36
N LYS A 220 2.47 13.76 11.53
CA LYS A 220 3.23 14.96 11.90
C LYS A 220 2.58 16.17 11.27
N ASN A 221 2.35 17.22 12.04
CA ASN A 221 1.81 18.48 11.52
C ASN A 221 2.73 19.07 10.45
N GLY A 222 2.11 19.70 9.44
CA GLY A 222 2.80 20.25 8.26
C GLY A 222 3.14 19.24 7.17
N GLU A 223 3.06 17.94 7.44
CA GLU A 223 3.32 16.89 6.45
C GLU A 223 2.04 16.52 5.69
N THR A 224 2.18 16.24 4.40
CA THR A 224 1.09 15.76 3.54
C THR A 224 1.10 14.24 3.48
N TYR A 225 -0.07 13.64 3.65
CA TYR A 225 -0.30 12.20 3.59
C TYR A 225 -1.35 11.89 2.53
N TYR A 226 -1.21 10.74 1.89
CA TYR A 226 -2.12 10.23 0.88
C TYR A 226 -2.78 8.96 1.39
N TYR A 227 -4.07 8.80 1.12
CA TYR A 227 -4.86 7.66 1.55
C TYR A 227 -5.58 6.99 0.40
N LYS A 228 -5.61 5.66 0.43
CA LYS A 228 -6.45 4.80 -0.41
C LYS A 228 -7.17 3.79 0.46
N ILE A 229 -8.37 3.41 0.06
CA ILE A 229 -9.23 2.50 0.80
C ILE A 229 -9.50 1.30 -0.11
N GLN A 230 -9.12 0.13 0.38
CA GLN A 230 -9.34 -1.14 -0.28
C GLN A 230 -10.55 -1.81 0.37
N SER A 231 -11.56 -2.15 -0.42
CA SER A 231 -12.65 -3.01 0.06
C SER A 231 -12.19 -4.48 0.13
N ILE A 232 -12.67 -5.23 1.12
CA ILE A 232 -12.35 -6.65 1.34
C ILE A 232 -13.67 -7.37 1.61
N LEU A 233 -14.04 -8.28 0.71
CA LEU A 233 -15.25 -9.10 0.82
C LEU A 233 -14.92 -10.39 1.58
N MET A 234 -15.72 -10.72 2.60
CA MET A 234 -15.52 -11.91 3.44
C MET A 234 -16.37 -13.07 2.95
N VAL A 235 -15.81 -13.93 2.09
CA VAL A 235 -16.54 -15.06 1.48
C VAL A 235 -16.20 -16.34 2.23
N ASP A 236 -17.17 -16.84 3.02
CA ASP A 236 -17.04 -18.05 3.86
C ASP A 236 -15.74 -18.09 4.69
N GLY A 237 -15.39 -16.94 5.29
CA GLY A 237 -14.19 -16.78 6.10
C GLY A 237 -12.89 -16.55 5.33
N ASN A 238 -12.97 -16.32 4.02
CA ASN A 238 -11.82 -15.99 3.17
C ASN A 238 -11.89 -14.54 2.67
N ASP A 239 -10.75 -13.88 2.66
CA ASP A 239 -10.63 -12.51 2.19
C ASP A 239 -10.56 -12.48 0.66
N VAL A 240 -11.47 -11.74 0.04
CA VAL A 240 -11.45 -11.44 -1.39
C VAL A 240 -11.24 -9.94 -1.56
N SER A 241 -10.05 -9.54 -2.02
CA SER A 241 -9.72 -8.14 -2.30
C SER A 241 -10.66 -7.57 -3.35
N GLY A 242 -11.33 -6.47 -3.00
CA GLY A 242 -12.26 -5.72 -3.84
C GLY A 242 -11.60 -4.63 -4.69
N GLY A 243 -12.36 -3.58 -5.02
CA GLY A 243 -11.82 -2.38 -5.65
C GLY A 243 -11.04 -1.49 -4.68
N LEU A 244 -9.98 -0.87 -5.20
CA LEU A 244 -9.16 0.13 -4.53
C LEU A 244 -9.62 1.54 -4.92
N SER A 245 -9.83 2.42 -3.95
CA SER A 245 -10.23 3.80 -4.22
C SER A 245 -9.15 4.60 -4.96
N GLY A 246 -9.58 5.74 -5.53
CA GLY A 246 -8.66 6.83 -5.86
C GLY A 246 -7.90 7.32 -4.61
N SER A 247 -6.78 8.00 -4.84
CA SER A 247 -5.99 8.61 -3.76
C SER A 247 -6.60 9.95 -3.34
N VAL A 248 -6.69 10.19 -2.03
CA VAL A 248 -6.98 11.51 -1.44
C VAL A 248 -5.81 11.96 -0.61
N SER A 249 -5.50 13.26 -0.61
CA SER A 249 -4.45 13.84 0.23
C SER A 249 -5.02 14.67 1.37
N VAL A 250 -4.23 14.79 2.43
CA VAL A 250 -4.50 15.68 3.56
C VAL A 250 -3.18 16.10 4.21
N THR A 251 -3.11 17.37 4.59
CA THR A 251 -2.02 17.88 5.42
C THR A 251 -2.50 17.91 6.86
N ALA A 252 -1.77 17.26 7.77
CA ALA A 252 -2.06 17.38 9.19
C ALA A 252 -1.73 18.82 9.63
N VAL A 253 -2.64 19.45 10.36
CA VAL A 253 -2.48 20.84 10.79
C VAL A 253 -2.55 20.90 12.29
N ASP A 254 -1.67 21.70 12.89
CA ASP A 254 -1.76 21.98 14.32
C ASP A 254 -3.05 22.78 14.59
N GLN A 255 -3.87 22.25 15.48
CA GLN A 255 -5.13 22.85 15.92
C GLN A 255 -5.17 23.02 17.44
N THR A 256 -4.06 22.77 18.12
CA THR A 256 -3.97 22.80 19.58
C THR A 256 -3.43 24.17 20.01
N PRO A 257 -4.25 25.02 20.67
CA PRO A 257 -3.74 26.28 21.19
C PRO A 257 -2.70 26.06 22.30
N PRO A 258 -1.75 27.00 22.48
CA PRO A 258 -0.87 26.98 23.64
C PRO A 258 -1.64 27.06 24.97
N ALA A 259 -1.00 26.73 26.09
CA ALA A 259 -1.59 27.00 27.40
C ALA A 259 -1.76 28.51 27.64
N PRO A 260 -2.83 28.93 28.37
CA PRO A 260 -2.99 30.32 28.78
C PRO A 260 -1.81 30.78 29.64
N PRO A 261 -1.31 32.03 29.45
CA PRO A 261 -0.30 32.61 30.32
C PRO A 261 -0.73 32.61 31.79
N THR A 262 0.24 32.43 32.69
CA THR A 262 0.04 32.43 34.14
C THR A 262 0.86 33.53 34.80
N GLY A 263 0.81 33.68 36.12
CA GLY A 263 1.63 34.67 36.85
C GLY A 263 1.32 36.13 36.50
N ILE A 264 0.16 36.42 35.91
CA ILE A 264 -0.16 37.77 35.46
C ILE A 264 -0.19 38.76 36.64
N THR A 265 0.60 39.81 36.52
CA THR A 265 0.75 40.86 37.52
C THR A 265 0.69 42.22 36.84
N VAL A 266 0.07 43.19 37.49
CA VAL A 266 -0.07 44.56 36.97
C VAL A 266 0.53 45.55 37.97
N VAL A 267 1.30 46.51 37.46
CA VAL A 267 1.99 47.52 38.25
C VAL A 267 1.76 48.88 37.63
N GLU A 268 1.25 49.81 38.41
CA GLU A 268 1.12 51.21 38.01
C GLU A 268 2.49 51.90 37.99
N THR A 269 2.73 52.74 36.99
CA THR A 269 3.94 53.55 36.84
C THR A 269 3.60 54.96 36.41
N ALA A 270 4.59 55.87 36.42
CA ALA A 270 4.41 57.24 35.92
C ALA A 270 4.02 57.31 34.42
N GLY A 271 4.30 56.25 33.63
CA GLY A 271 4.00 56.19 32.20
C GLY A 271 2.69 55.48 31.84
N GLY A 272 2.00 54.88 32.81
CA GLY A 272 0.83 54.02 32.58
C GLY A 272 0.89 52.73 33.41
N ILE A 273 0.21 51.68 32.95
CA ILE A 273 0.14 50.40 33.65
C ILE A 273 1.02 49.36 32.93
N LYS A 274 1.97 48.76 33.65
CA LYS A 274 2.79 47.64 33.16
C LYS A 274 2.16 46.31 33.54
N ILE A 275 2.01 45.44 32.57
CA ILE A 275 1.45 44.09 32.70
C ILE A 275 2.57 43.09 32.44
N PHE A 276 2.77 42.18 33.39
CA PHE A 276 3.76 41.10 33.32
C PHE A 276 3.04 39.76 33.39
N TRP A 277 3.61 38.72 32.79
CA TRP A 277 3.13 37.34 32.90
C TRP A 277 4.28 36.35 32.76
N ASP A 278 4.05 35.11 33.18
CA ASP A 278 4.94 34.00 32.93
C ASP A 278 4.78 33.52 31.48
N LYS A 279 5.91 33.28 30.80
CA LYS A 279 5.90 32.78 29.42
C LYS A 279 5.30 31.37 29.36
N SER A 280 4.49 31.14 28.33
CA SER A 280 4.06 29.79 27.93
C SER A 280 5.30 28.98 27.50
N ARG A 281 5.30 27.67 27.75
CA ARG A 281 6.49 26.79 27.61
C ARG A 281 6.58 26.13 26.24
N GLU A 282 5.48 26.16 25.50
CA GLU A 282 5.33 25.51 24.21
C GLU A 282 6.20 26.21 23.14
N PRO A 283 6.97 25.44 22.34
CA PRO A 283 8.00 25.98 21.44
C PRO A 283 7.44 26.73 20.21
N ASP A 284 6.17 26.51 19.92
CA ASP A 284 5.42 27.04 18.79
C ASP A 284 4.66 28.34 19.12
N VAL A 285 4.72 28.83 20.37
CA VAL A 285 4.17 30.14 20.75
C VAL A 285 4.81 31.24 19.88
N LYS A 286 3.96 32.01 19.19
CA LYS A 286 4.37 33.16 18.36
C LYS A 286 4.31 34.46 19.16
N GLY A 287 3.33 34.60 20.05
CA GLY A 287 3.16 35.78 20.86
C GLY A 287 1.98 35.70 21.81
N TYR A 288 1.64 36.86 22.37
CA TYR A 288 0.60 37.06 23.35
C TYR A 288 -0.32 38.20 22.93
N ARG A 289 -1.62 38.08 23.19
CA ARG A 289 -2.58 39.19 23.05
C ARG A 289 -2.97 39.69 24.42
N VAL A 290 -2.87 41.00 24.61
CA VAL A 290 -3.20 41.66 25.87
C VAL A 290 -4.58 42.27 25.76
N TYR A 291 -5.41 42.02 26.76
CA TYR A 291 -6.78 42.49 26.82
C TYR A 291 -6.99 43.37 28.05
N ARG A 292 -7.78 44.42 27.90
CA ARG A 292 -8.21 45.33 28.97
C ARG A 292 -9.73 45.39 29.06
N ARG A 293 -10.23 45.39 30.29
CA ARG A 293 -11.63 45.65 30.62
C ARG A 293 -11.69 46.72 31.70
N SER A 294 -12.51 47.76 31.53
CA SER A 294 -12.80 48.69 32.63
C SER A 294 -13.73 48.02 33.64
N ALA A 295 -13.71 48.47 34.90
CA ALA A 295 -14.62 47.94 35.93
C ALA A 295 -16.11 48.04 35.56
N SER A 296 -16.47 49.07 34.79
CA SER A 296 -17.83 49.28 34.27
C SER A 296 -18.17 48.47 33.01
N ALA A 297 -17.18 47.82 32.37
CA ALA A 297 -17.37 47.07 31.15
C ALA A 297 -17.51 45.57 31.40
N ASN A 298 -18.40 44.94 30.63
CA ASN A 298 -18.64 43.49 30.69
C ASN A 298 -17.70 42.66 29.80
N LYS A 299 -17.00 43.29 28.85
CA LYS A 299 -16.12 42.59 27.89
C LYS A 299 -14.75 43.25 27.83
N ALA A 300 -13.71 42.42 27.85
CA ALA A 300 -12.35 42.87 27.61
C ALA A 300 -12.13 43.13 26.11
N LYS A 301 -11.40 44.21 25.79
CA LYS A 301 -10.96 44.55 24.44
C LYS A 301 -9.48 44.24 24.30
N GLN A 302 -9.06 43.73 23.15
CA GLN A 302 -7.63 43.59 22.84
C GLN A 302 -7.02 44.98 22.71
N ILE A 303 -5.90 45.21 23.38
CA ILE A 303 -5.16 46.49 23.37
C ILE A 303 -3.77 46.36 22.75
N GLY A 304 -3.27 45.14 22.53
CA GLY A 304 -1.99 44.93 21.86
C GLY A 304 -1.63 43.47 21.64
N ASP A 305 -0.63 43.26 20.78
CA ASP A 305 0.04 41.98 20.52
C ASP A 305 1.51 42.11 20.93
N VAL A 306 2.05 41.07 21.55
CA VAL A 306 3.42 41.02 22.08
C VAL A 306 4.13 39.79 21.56
N SER A 307 5.32 39.96 20.97
CA SER A 307 6.15 38.84 20.52
C SER A 307 6.50 37.90 21.69
N ALA A 308 6.60 36.59 21.44
CA ALA A 308 6.92 35.58 22.45
C ALA A 308 8.27 35.81 23.17
N VAL A 309 9.16 36.64 22.59
CA VAL A 309 10.42 37.07 23.20
C VAL A 309 10.20 37.91 24.45
N TYR A 310 9.07 38.62 24.54
CA TYR A 310 8.71 39.47 25.67
C TYR A 310 7.55 38.86 26.47
N SER A 311 7.49 39.19 27.74
CA SER A 311 6.38 38.84 28.64
C SER A 311 5.97 40.04 29.49
N ILE A 312 6.00 41.20 28.84
CA ILE A 312 5.66 42.51 29.39
C ILE A 312 4.92 43.32 28.33
N PHE A 313 3.93 44.09 28.76
CA PHE A 313 3.24 45.11 27.96
C PHE A 313 3.03 46.37 28.80
N GLU A 314 3.06 47.54 28.19
CA GLU A 314 2.77 48.81 28.85
C GLU A 314 1.55 49.45 28.20
N ASP A 315 0.50 49.61 29.00
CA ASP A 315 -0.72 50.31 28.62
C ASP A 315 -0.64 51.78 29.04
N THR A 316 -0.39 52.64 28.06
CA THR A 316 -0.27 54.09 28.25
C THR A 316 -1.58 54.85 28.00
N ASP A 317 -2.63 54.18 27.53
CA ASP A 317 -3.91 54.79 27.16
C ASP A 317 -4.94 54.64 28.30
N VAL A 318 -4.57 55.09 29.50
CA VAL A 318 -5.37 54.93 30.72
C VAL A 318 -5.70 56.28 31.33
N SER A 319 -6.97 56.47 31.67
CA SER A 319 -7.41 57.67 32.40
C SER A 319 -7.03 57.60 33.88
N LYS A 320 -6.64 58.74 34.45
CA LYS A 320 -6.45 58.93 35.89
C LYS A 320 -7.75 58.62 36.63
N ASP A 321 -7.68 57.90 37.75
CA ASP A 321 -8.80 57.39 38.56
C ASP A 321 -9.58 56.19 37.98
N GLY A 322 -9.07 55.54 36.92
CA GLY A 322 -9.69 54.38 36.27
C GLY A 322 -9.37 53.04 36.96
N SER A 323 -10.35 52.16 37.09
CA SER A 323 -10.14 50.76 37.50
C SER A 323 -10.16 49.83 36.29
N TYR A 324 -9.07 49.11 36.07
CA TYR A 324 -8.86 48.26 34.89
C TYR A 324 -8.49 46.84 35.30
N TYR A 325 -8.96 45.88 34.51
CA TYR A 325 -8.64 44.46 34.60
C TYR A 325 -7.94 44.03 33.32
N TYR A 326 -6.81 43.36 33.46
CA TYR A 326 -5.99 42.87 32.37
C TYR A 326 -6.00 41.36 32.32
N SER A 327 -6.04 40.80 31.12
CA SER A 327 -5.85 39.37 30.85
C SER A 327 -5.02 39.19 29.59
N VAL A 328 -4.35 38.05 29.49
CA VAL A 328 -3.45 37.74 28.37
C VAL A 328 -3.79 36.36 27.82
N THR A 329 -3.77 36.21 26.49
CA THR A 329 -3.80 34.91 25.80
C THR A 329 -2.45 34.67 25.14
N ALA A 330 -2.16 33.41 24.83
CA ALA A 330 -1.04 33.01 24.00
C ALA A 330 -1.57 32.52 22.65
N TYR A 331 -0.84 32.79 21.57
CA TYR A 331 -1.16 32.28 20.25
C TYR A 331 0.06 31.71 19.54
N ASP A 332 -0.17 30.69 18.72
CA ASP A 332 0.89 29.92 18.05
C ASP A 332 1.31 30.50 16.69
N LYS A 333 2.16 29.75 15.98
CA LYS A 333 2.69 30.09 14.66
C LYS A 333 1.76 29.71 13.49
N MET A 334 0.59 29.11 13.75
CA MET A 334 -0.32 28.66 12.69
C MET A 334 -0.99 29.82 11.95
N ASN A 335 -1.60 29.50 10.80
CA ASN A 335 -2.34 30.46 9.99
C ASN A 335 -3.69 29.85 9.52
N PRO A 336 -4.83 30.25 10.14
CA PRO A 336 -4.94 31.19 11.26
C PRO A 336 -4.31 30.63 12.56
N PRO A 337 -3.86 31.50 13.48
CA PRO A 337 -3.21 31.05 14.71
C PRO A 337 -4.23 30.42 15.67
N ASN A 338 -3.83 29.35 16.36
CA ASN A 338 -4.60 28.83 17.48
C ASN A 338 -4.33 29.72 18.70
N GLU A 339 -5.40 30.16 19.36
CA GLU A 339 -5.32 31.08 20.50
C GLU A 339 -5.91 30.44 21.76
N SER A 340 -5.19 30.58 22.85
CA SER A 340 -5.58 30.04 24.14
C SER A 340 -6.76 30.78 24.77
N THR A 341 -7.34 30.18 25.81
CA THR A 341 -8.25 30.93 26.69
C THR A 341 -7.51 32.08 27.38
N LYS A 342 -8.24 33.11 27.86
CA LYS A 342 -7.62 34.19 28.63
C LYS A 342 -7.04 33.66 29.95
N SER A 343 -5.93 34.24 30.39
CA SER A 343 -5.42 34.11 31.75
C SER A 343 -6.47 34.54 32.78
N ARG A 344 -6.18 34.30 34.07
CA ARG A 344 -6.90 35.02 35.14
C ARG A 344 -6.76 36.53 34.94
N GLU A 345 -7.73 37.31 35.43
CA GLU A 345 -7.62 38.76 35.41
C GLU A 345 -6.73 39.26 36.56
N ALA A 346 -5.92 40.27 36.27
CA ALA A 346 -5.22 41.07 37.27
C ALA A 346 -5.73 42.51 37.23
N GLY A 347 -6.15 43.05 38.38
CA GLY A 347 -6.78 44.36 38.49
C GLY A 347 -5.84 45.41 39.08
N VAL A 348 -5.98 46.65 38.61
CA VAL A 348 -5.28 47.83 39.14
C VAL A 348 -6.19 49.06 39.08
N ARG A 349 -5.94 50.00 39.98
CA ARG A 349 -6.54 51.33 39.98
C ARG A 349 -5.44 52.34 39.65
N HIS A 350 -5.62 53.08 38.56
CA HIS A 350 -4.82 54.24 38.14
C HIS A 350 -5.50 55.54 38.61
#